data_AF-A0A6B2FMN3-F1
#
_entry.id   AF-A0A6B2FMN3-F1
#
_cell.length_a   1.000
_cell.length_b   1.000
_cell.length_c   1.000
_cell.angle_alpha   90.00
_cell.angle_beta   90.00
_cell.angle_gamma   90.00
#
_symmetry.space_group_name_H-M   'P 1'
#
loop_
_entity.id
_entity.type
_entity.pdbx_description
1 polymer ?
#
loop_
_entity_poly.entity_id
_entity_poly.type
_entity_poly.pdbx_seq_one_letter_code
_entity_poly.pdbx_strand_id
1 'polypeptide(L)'
;MEALIDPSVLMSIDCARGHGDLTAYAVVERIFSRWKSHDFWVVEFEAFDVYEGVYVRNQFTFDTAKEAYKFKPGRAVTWSYDTADCDDELPF
;
A
#
# COMPACT_ATOMS: atom_id res chain seq x y z
N MET A 1 23.41 26.14 -10.80
CA MET A 1 23.20 25.22 -9.68
C MET A 1 22.29 24.13 -10.20
N GLU A 2 22.87 22.96 -10.40
CA GLU A 2 22.28 21.83 -11.11
C GLU A 2 21.35 21.07 -10.16
N ALA A 3 20.10 20.84 -10.56
CA ALA A 3 19.21 19.86 -9.93
C ALA A 3 19.02 18.72 -10.92
N LEU A 4 19.78 17.65 -10.67
CA LEU A 4 19.68 16.37 -11.35
C LEU A 4 18.37 15.72 -10.89
N ILE A 5 17.33 15.73 -11.73
CA ILE A 5 16.08 15.04 -11.45
C ILE A 5 16.25 13.59 -11.93
N ASP A 6 16.00 12.67 -11.00
CA ASP A 6 16.29 11.24 -11.08
C ASP A 6 15.52 10.51 -12.21
N PRO A 7 16.16 9.62 -12.99
CA PRO A 7 15.53 8.89 -14.10
C PRO A 7 14.70 7.67 -13.68
N SER A 8 14.39 7.48 -12.40
CA SER A 8 13.70 6.28 -11.92
C SER A 8 12.17 6.39 -12.04
N VAL A 9 11.67 5.78 -13.11
CA VAL A 9 10.37 5.08 -13.14
C VAL A 9 9.15 6.02 -13.11
N LEU A 10 9.07 6.88 -14.12
CA LEU A 10 7.77 7.22 -14.71
C LEU A 10 7.27 5.97 -15.46
N MET A 11 6.79 4.97 -14.73
CA MET A 11 5.98 3.91 -15.32
C MET A 11 4.76 4.61 -15.92
N SER A 12 4.78 4.75 -17.24
CA SER A 12 3.70 5.33 -18.02
C SER A 12 2.47 4.46 -17.78
N ILE A 13 1.55 4.96 -16.95
CA ILE A 13 0.27 4.32 -16.71
C ILE A 13 -0.52 4.46 -18.01
N ASP A 14 -0.58 3.38 -18.77
CA ASP A 14 -1.46 3.24 -19.92
C ASP A 14 -2.91 3.17 -19.38
N CYS A 15 -3.59 4.32 -19.33
CA CYS A 15 -4.97 4.44 -18.82
C CYS A 15 -6.04 3.80 -19.74
N ALA A 16 -5.66 2.89 -20.65
CA ALA A 16 -6.58 2.28 -21.62
C ALA A 16 -6.94 0.81 -21.32
N ARG A 17 -6.49 0.25 -20.18
CA ARG A 17 -6.79 -1.14 -19.82
C ARG A 17 -7.76 -1.20 -18.64
N GLY A 18 -9.00 -1.52 -19.00
CA GLY A 18 -10.19 -1.34 -18.19
C GLY A 18 -10.13 -1.91 -16.79
N HIS A 19 -10.80 -1.19 -15.87
CA HIS A 19 -11.41 -1.67 -14.63
C HIS A 19 -10.83 -2.99 -14.11
N GLY A 20 -9.53 -2.97 -13.82
CA GLY A 20 -8.83 -4.08 -13.22
C GLY A 20 -8.50 -3.64 -11.81
N ASP A 21 -9.26 -4.12 -10.82
CA ASP A 21 -8.84 -4.14 -9.43
C ASP A 21 -7.41 -4.69 -9.38
N LEU A 22 -6.42 -3.79 -9.28
CA LEU A 22 -5.02 -4.17 -9.10
C LEU A 22 -4.90 -4.70 -7.69
N THR A 23 -5.13 -6.00 -7.54
CA THR A 23 -4.99 -6.72 -6.28
C THR A 23 -3.51 -7.04 -6.09
N ALA A 24 -2.87 -6.37 -5.12
CA ALA A 24 -1.56 -6.72 -4.63
C ALA A 24 -1.63 -8.04 -3.87
N TYR A 25 -0.66 -8.93 -4.09
CA TYR A 25 -0.47 -10.13 -3.28
C TYR A 25 0.90 -10.03 -2.63
N ALA A 26 0.91 -9.81 -1.33
CA ALA A 26 2.13 -9.49 -0.61
C ALA A 26 2.30 -10.34 0.64
N VAL A 27 3.55 -10.50 1.08
CA VAL A 27 3.90 -11.18 2.32
C VAL A 27 4.47 -10.15 3.29
N VAL A 28 3.87 -10.04 4.48
CA VAL A 28 4.34 -9.13 5.53
C VAL A 28 5.75 -9.53 5.94
N GLU A 29 6.74 -8.67 5.71
CA GLU A 29 8.11 -8.94 6.14
C GLU A 29 8.35 -8.36 7.54
N ARG A 30 7.87 -7.14 7.78
CA ARG A 30 8.19 -6.39 8.99
C ARG A 30 7.00 -5.60 9.48
N ILE A 31 6.87 -5.48 10.81
CA ILE A 31 5.90 -4.59 11.44
C ILE A 31 6.68 -3.48 12.13
N PHE A 32 6.38 -2.24 11.76
CA PHE A 32 7.05 -1.05 12.30
C PHE A 32 6.45 -0.64 13.63
N SER A 33 5.13 -0.53 13.69
CA SER A 33 4.45 -0.05 14.87
C SER A 33 3.01 -0.53 14.94
N ARG A 34 2.46 -0.50 16.15
CA ARG A 34 1.05 -0.78 16.45
C ARG A 34 0.57 0.28 17.41
N TRP A 35 -0.50 0.97 17.08
CA TRP A 35 -1.07 1.99 17.94
C TRP A 35 -2.59 1.98 17.88
N LYS A 36 -3.21 2.46 18.96
CA LYS A 36 -4.65 2.61 19.03
C LYS A 36 -5.01 4.02 18.53
N SER A 37 -5.95 4.09 17.60
CA SER A 37 -6.56 5.34 17.15
C SER A 37 -8.06 5.28 17.43
N HIS A 38 -8.50 6.02 18.45
CA HIS A 38 -9.89 6.08 18.89
C HIS A 38 -10.49 4.68 19.18
N ASP A 39 -11.31 4.15 18.28
CA ASP A 39 -12.00 2.86 18.41
C ASP A 39 -11.28 1.68 17.73
N PHE A 40 -10.27 1.93 16.89
CA PHE A 40 -9.56 0.88 16.15
C PHE A 40 -8.06 0.88 16.42
N TRP A 41 -7.41 -0.21 16.02
CA TRP A 41 -5.97 -0.42 16.07
C TRP A 41 -5.38 -0.34 14.68
N VAL A 42 -4.32 0.44 14.54
CA VAL A 42 -3.56 0.54 13.30
C VAL A 42 -2.28 -0.26 13.44
N VAL A 43 -1.97 -1.06 12.43
CA VAL A 43 -0.70 -1.77 12.29
C VAL A 43 -0.03 -1.28 11.03
N GLU A 44 1.14 -0.69 11.20
CA GLU A 44 1.99 -0.28 10.09
C GLU A 44 3.05 -1.34 9.82
N PHE A 45 3.17 -1.73 8.57
CA PHE A 45 4.02 -2.83 8.16
C PHE A 45 4.64 -2.61 6.78
N GLU A 46 5.66 -3.39 6.51
CA GLU A 46 6.26 -3.58 5.19
C GLU A 46 5.87 -4.97 4.71
N ALA A 47 5.41 -5.06 3.47
CA ALA A 47 5.13 -6.32 2.81
C ALA A 47 5.85 -6.37 1.47
N PHE A 48 6.34 -7.55 1.13
CA PHE A 48 6.95 -7.84 -0.16
C PHE A 48 5.86 -8.24 -1.15
N ASP A 49 5.64 -7.44 -2.18
CA ASP A 49 4.73 -7.77 -3.27
C ASP A 49 5.36 -8.84 -4.17
N VAL A 50 4.67 -9.97 -4.31
CA VAL A 50 5.20 -11.16 -5.00
C VAL A 50 5.17 -10.99 -6.53
N TYR A 51 4.32 -10.10 -7.05
CA TYR A 51 4.20 -9.85 -8.49
C TYR A 51 5.14 -8.75 -8.97
N GLU A 52 5.21 -7.65 -8.23
CA GLU A 52 6.07 -6.51 -8.58
C GLU A 52 7.51 -6.71 -8.09
N GLY A 53 7.72 -7.59 -7.10
CA GLY A 53 9.04 -7.86 -6.53
C GLY A 53 9.59 -6.69 -5.71
N VAL A 54 8.70 -5.83 -5.19
CA VAL A 54 9.04 -4.62 -4.44
C VAL A 54 8.54 -4.70 -3.01
N TYR A 55 9.16 -3.94 -2.12
CA TYR A 55 8.70 -3.75 -0.75
C TYR A 55 7.76 -2.55 -0.68
N VAL A 56 6.56 -2.79 -0.17
CA VAL A 56 5.53 -1.77 -0.01
C VAL A 56 5.24 -1.57 1.46
N ARG A 57 5.30 -0.31 1.91
CA ARG A 57 4.85 0.08 3.25
C ARG A 57 3.35 0.35 3.21
N ASN A 58 2.61 -0.30 4.08
CA ASN A 58 1.16 -0.16 4.15
C ASN A 58 0.67 -0.24 5.60
N GLN A 59 -0.62 0.06 5.80
CA GLN A 59 -1.27 0.07 7.10
C GLN A 59 -2.60 -0.68 7.04
N PHE A 60 -2.87 -1.51 8.04
CA PHE A 60 -4.17 -2.14 8.24
C PHE A 60 -4.80 -1.71 9.56
N THR A 61 -6.12 -1.59 9.53
CA THR A 61 -6.94 -1.28 10.70
C THR A 61 -7.62 -2.54 11.21
N PHE A 62 -7.71 -2.67 12.52
CA PHE A 62 -8.38 -3.78 13.20
C PHE A 62 -9.28 -3.22 14.30
N ASP A 63 -10.47 -3.78 14.51
CA ASP A 63 -11.36 -3.35 15.59
C ASP A 63 -10.78 -3.63 16.97
N THR A 64 -10.03 -4.72 17.12
CA THR A 64 -9.52 -5.15 18.43
C THR A 64 -8.00 -5.23 18.50
N ALA A 65 -7.45 -4.94 19.68
CA ALA A 65 -6.04 -5.14 19.98
C ALA A 65 -5.62 -6.59 19.67
N LYS A 66 -6.46 -7.56 20.04
CA LYS A 66 -6.19 -8.98 19.84
C LYS A 66 -5.92 -9.31 18.37
N GLU A 67 -6.64 -8.70 17.44
CA GLU A 67 -6.44 -8.91 16.01
C GLU A 67 -5.18 -8.21 15.50
N ALA A 68 -4.95 -6.97 15.92
CA ALA A 68 -3.73 -6.23 15.60
C ALA A 68 -2.44 -6.95 16.05
N TYR A 69 -2.46 -7.59 17.22
CA TYR A 69 -1.32 -8.37 17.73
C TYR A 69 -1.23 -9.80 17.16
N LYS A 70 -2.31 -10.33 16.59
CA LYS A 70 -2.26 -11.56 15.77
C LYS A 70 -1.62 -11.31 14.40
N PHE A 71 -1.65 -10.07 13.91
CA PHE A 71 -0.94 -9.69 12.70
C PHE A 71 0.58 -9.76 12.94
N LYS A 72 1.25 -10.65 12.20
CA LYS A 72 2.66 -11.01 12.37
C LYS A 72 3.37 -11.07 11.01
N PRO A 73 4.70 -10.90 11.00
CA PRO A 73 5.53 -11.23 9.84
C PRO A 73 5.30 -12.65 9.33
N GLY A 74 5.47 -12.85 8.03
CA GLY A 74 5.24 -14.09 7.31
C GLY A 74 3.77 -14.31 6.89
N ARG A 75 2.86 -13.38 7.21
CA ARG A 75 1.46 -13.46 6.81
C ARG A 75 1.29 -13.01 5.37
N ALA A 76 0.61 -13.82 4.56
CA ALA A 76 0.13 -13.40 3.24
C ALA A 76 -1.06 -12.45 3.40
N VAL A 77 -1.01 -11.34 2.66
CA VAL A 77 -2.02 -10.28 2.66
C VAL A 77 -2.30 -9.85 1.22
N THR A 78 -3.50 -9.34 0.99
CA THR A 78 -3.90 -8.76 -0.28
C THR A 78 -4.59 -7.44 -0.04
N TRP A 79 -4.39 -6.47 -0.94
CA TRP A 79 -5.15 -5.24 -0.96
C TRP A 79 -5.38 -4.82 -2.42
N SER A 80 -6.48 -4.13 -2.69
CA SER A 80 -6.69 -3.48 -3.98
C SER A 80 -6.15 -2.06 -3.93
N TYR A 81 -5.48 -1.65 -5.00
CA TYR A 81 -5.25 -0.22 -5.25
C TYR A 81 -6.52 0.35 -5.86
N ASP A 82 -7.16 1.26 -5.14
CA ASP A 82 -8.21 2.07 -5.73
C ASP A 82 -7.53 3.09 -6.65
N THR A 83 -7.67 2.90 -7.95
CA THR A 83 -7.10 3.80 -8.97
C THR A 83 -8.02 4.99 -9.27
N ALA A 84 -9.02 5.29 -8.43
CA ALA A 84 -9.96 6.39 -8.65
C ALA A 84 -9.38 7.78 -8.29
N ASP A 85 -8.14 8.06 -8.70
CA ASP A 85 -7.56 9.41 -8.66
C ASP A 85 -7.04 9.79 -10.07
N CYS A 86 -7.91 9.58 -11.05
CA CYS A 86 -7.74 10.06 -12.42
C CYS A 86 -9.05 10.69 -12.92
N ASP A 87 -9.68 11.55 -12.11
CA ASP A 87 -10.56 12.61 -12.61
C ASP A 87 -10.85 13.62 -11.49
N ASP A 88 -10.17 14.75 -11.51
CA ASP A 88 -10.80 16.06 -11.29
C ASP A 88 -9.84 17.11 -11.86
N GLU A 89 -10.08 17.48 -13.13
CA GLU A 89 -9.63 18.77 -13.65
C GLU A 89 -10.03 19.85 -12.65
N LEU A 90 -9.09 20.35 -11.85
CA LEU A 90 -9.31 21.58 -11.08
C LEU A 90 -9.52 22.73 -12.07
N PRO A 91 -10.72 23.34 -12.19
CA PRO A 91 -10.85 24.55 -12.97
C PRO A 91 -10.26 25.71 -12.16
N PHE A 92 -9.30 26.42 -12.75
CA PHE A 92 -8.72 27.65 -12.22
C PHE A 92 -9.70 28.83 -12.25
#